data_AF-A0A522YGP1-F1
#
_entry.id   AF-A0A522YGP1-F1
#
_cell.length_a   1.000
_cell.length_b   1.000
_cell.length_c   1.000
_cell.angle_alpha   90.00
_cell.angle_beta   90.00
_cell.angle_gamma   90.00
#
_symmetry.space_group_name_H-M   'P 1'
#
loop_
_entity.id
_entity.type
_entity.pdbx_description
1 polymer ?
#
loop_
_entity_poly.entity_id
_entity_poly.type
_entity_poly.pdbx_seq_one_letter_code
_entity_poly.pdbx_strand_id
1 'polypeptide(L)'
;MSPVSDPSARRAAAEAAFAKSSLPLPTVETWRRFPREVFALERLASAPTPELTGLGAPVPAGAEVLTLDEAAVRHPGLVAEALAASAGPDFDRLEQANLARWRGGAFVRVPKGVKLAEPIHVEFVHDPALPYSFPRALVVLEEGAEAVVVEEHRSPASDGKPVSAAFSS
;
A
#
# COMPACT_ATOMS: atom_id res chain seq x y z
N MET A 1 -16.68 -17.87 -9.62
CA MET A 1 -15.95 -16.95 -8.71
C MET A 1 -15.25 -15.93 -9.57
N SER A 2 -15.59 -14.65 -9.43
CA SER A 2 -14.93 -13.59 -10.19
C SER A 2 -13.49 -13.43 -9.68
N PRO A 3 -12.50 -13.17 -10.55
CA PRO A 3 -11.10 -12.95 -10.16
C PRO A 3 -10.90 -11.75 -9.23
N VAL A 4 -11.95 -10.95 -9.02
CA VAL A 4 -11.99 -9.80 -8.10
C VAL A 4 -11.91 -10.21 -6.62
N SER A 5 -12.31 -11.44 -6.26
CA SER A 5 -12.42 -11.89 -4.86
C SER A 5 -11.28 -12.80 -4.38
N ASP A 6 -10.36 -13.21 -5.26
CA ASP A 6 -9.20 -14.04 -4.90
C ASP A 6 -7.93 -13.18 -4.91
N PRO A 7 -7.36 -12.86 -3.72
CA PRO A 7 -6.11 -12.11 -3.62
C PRO A 7 -4.96 -12.75 -4.41
N SER A 8 -4.94 -14.08 -4.55
CA SER A 8 -3.91 -14.80 -5.32
C SER A 8 -4.05 -14.55 -6.83
N ALA A 9 -5.26 -14.70 -7.38
CA ALA A 9 -5.53 -14.44 -8.79
C ALA A 9 -5.30 -12.97 -9.18
N ARG A 10 -5.67 -12.03 -8.30
CA ARG A 10 -5.44 -10.60 -8.52
C ARG A 10 -3.95 -10.25 -8.51
N ARG A 11 -3.18 -10.82 -7.58
CA ARG A 11 -1.71 -10.65 -7.54
C ARG A 11 -1.06 -11.22 -8.81
N ALA A 12 -1.50 -12.40 -9.28
CA ALA A 12 -0.99 -12.98 -10.52
C ALA A 12 -1.29 -12.10 -11.76
N ALA A 13 -2.49 -11.52 -11.85
CA ALA A 13 -2.85 -10.60 -12.92
C ALA A 13 -2.01 -9.31 -12.87
N ALA A 14 -1.82 -8.74 -11.67
CA ALA A 14 -0.98 -7.57 -11.46
C ALA A 14 0.49 -7.84 -11.80
N GLU A 15 1.03 -9.02 -11.46
CA GLU A 15 2.40 -9.41 -11.83
C GLU A 15 2.55 -9.51 -13.35
N ALA A 16 1.56 -10.08 -14.04
CA ALA A 16 1.55 -10.14 -15.50
C ALA A 16 1.42 -8.75 -16.16
N ALA A 17 0.68 -7.83 -15.55
CA ALA A 17 0.58 -6.44 -16.00
C ALA A 17 1.89 -5.68 -15.75
N PHE A 18 2.51 -5.86 -14.57
CA PHE A 18 3.83 -5.31 -14.24
C PHE A 18 4.91 -5.75 -15.23
N ALA A 19 4.90 -7.03 -15.63
CA ALA A 19 5.86 -7.56 -16.59
C ALA A 19 5.73 -6.90 -17.99
N LYS A 20 4.55 -6.38 -18.33
CA LYS A 20 4.25 -5.72 -19.61
C LYS A 20 4.39 -4.19 -19.54
N SER A 21 4.28 -3.60 -18.35
CA SER A 21 4.41 -2.17 -18.17
C SER A 21 5.86 -1.72 -18.36
N SER A 22 6.04 -0.44 -18.64
CA SER A 22 7.37 0.19 -18.74
C SER A 22 7.38 1.46 -17.93
N LEU A 23 8.58 1.93 -17.58
CA LEU A 23 8.70 3.21 -16.90
C LEU A 23 8.31 4.33 -17.87
N PRO A 24 7.52 5.32 -17.41
CA PRO A 24 7.20 6.49 -18.22
C PRO A 24 8.47 7.14 -18.76
N LEU A 25 8.41 7.60 -20.00
CA LEU A 25 9.54 8.29 -20.62
C LEU A 25 9.80 9.63 -19.89
N PRO A 26 11.05 10.13 -19.84
CA PRO A 26 11.35 11.43 -19.22
C PRO A 26 10.63 12.62 -19.88
N THR A 27 10.05 12.42 -21.05
CA THR A 27 9.22 13.38 -21.77
C THR A 27 7.83 13.54 -21.15
N VAL A 28 7.38 12.59 -20.33
CA VAL A 28 6.13 12.71 -19.55
C VAL A 28 6.33 13.76 -18.46
N GLU A 29 5.45 14.76 -18.42
CA GLU A 29 5.61 15.93 -17.56
C GLU A 29 5.74 15.57 -16.07
N THR A 30 4.89 14.67 -15.59
CA THR A 30 4.86 14.14 -14.22
C THR A 30 6.15 13.40 -13.83
N TRP A 31 6.94 12.94 -14.82
CA TRP A 31 8.18 12.17 -14.61
C TRP A 31 9.45 12.91 -15.03
N ARG A 32 9.35 14.13 -15.59
CA ARG A 32 10.50 14.87 -16.13
C ARG A 32 11.62 15.09 -15.10
N ARG A 33 11.25 15.28 -13.84
CA ARG A 33 12.19 15.55 -12.73
C ARG A 33 12.44 14.34 -11.85
N PHE A 34 11.87 13.18 -12.20
CA PHE A 34 12.02 11.97 -11.41
C PHE A 34 13.40 11.34 -11.67
N PRO A 35 14.29 11.24 -10.67
CA PRO A 35 15.65 10.76 -10.86
C PRO A 35 15.67 9.22 -10.96
N ARG A 36 15.60 8.72 -12.20
CA ARG A 36 15.51 7.28 -12.52
C ARG A 36 16.75 6.50 -12.15
N GLU A 37 17.90 7.16 -12.05
CA GLU A 37 19.17 6.55 -11.68
C GLU A 37 19.29 6.36 -10.16
N VAL A 38 18.50 7.12 -9.39
CA VAL A 38 18.47 7.07 -7.92
C VAL A 38 17.41 6.08 -7.44
N PHE A 39 16.27 6.04 -8.12
CA PHE A 39 15.26 5.02 -7.91
C PHE A 39 15.55 3.85 -8.83
N ALA A 40 16.16 2.79 -8.30
CA ALA A 40 16.53 1.57 -9.03
C ALA A 40 15.29 0.74 -9.44
N LEU A 41 14.32 1.34 -10.15
CA LEU A 41 12.98 0.79 -10.41
C LEU A 41 13.02 -0.51 -11.23
N GLU A 42 14.12 -0.80 -11.90
CA GLU A 42 14.41 -2.12 -12.49
C GLU A 42 14.47 -3.23 -11.44
N ARG A 43 14.93 -2.92 -10.22
CA ARG A 43 14.99 -3.84 -9.08
C ARG A 43 13.63 -4.07 -8.41
N LEU A 44 12.58 -3.34 -8.79
CA LEU A 44 11.21 -3.68 -8.37
C LEU A 44 10.86 -5.11 -8.80
N ALA A 45 11.41 -5.58 -9.92
CA ALA A 45 11.17 -6.93 -10.46
C ALA A 45 11.71 -8.07 -9.58
N SER A 46 12.62 -7.78 -8.65
CA SER A 46 13.24 -8.77 -7.77
C SER A 46 13.08 -8.46 -6.28
N ALA A 47 12.18 -7.53 -5.93
CA ALA A 47 11.92 -7.13 -4.55
C ALA A 47 11.40 -8.32 -3.73
N PRO A 48 12.06 -8.71 -2.63
CA PRO A 48 11.54 -9.74 -1.75
C PRO A 48 10.24 -9.26 -1.10
N THR A 49 9.42 -10.21 -0.68
CA THR A 49 8.21 -9.91 0.06
C THR A 49 8.58 -9.47 1.48
N PRO A 50 8.31 -8.23 1.91
CA PRO A 50 8.48 -7.88 3.32
C PRO A 50 7.42 -8.61 4.15
N GLU A 51 7.83 -9.17 5.30
CA GLU A 51 6.93 -9.34 6.43
C GLU A 51 6.85 -7.99 7.13
N LEU A 52 5.64 -7.46 7.33
CA LEU A 52 5.48 -6.15 7.95
C LEU A 52 4.58 -6.18 9.18
N THR A 53 5.16 -5.51 10.17
CA THR A 53 4.90 -5.37 11.59
C THR A 53 3.54 -4.73 11.90
N GLY A 54 2.96 -5.15 13.02
CA GLY A 54 1.62 -4.76 13.47
C GLY A 54 1.45 -3.29 13.85
N LEU A 55 0.21 -2.98 14.21
CA LEU A 55 -0.30 -1.64 14.51
C LEU A 55 0.37 -1.06 15.77
N GLY A 56 1.13 0.01 15.61
CA GLY A 56 1.86 0.68 16.69
C GLY A 56 0.99 1.66 17.48
N ALA A 57 0.00 1.18 18.24
CA ALA A 57 -0.72 1.86 19.33
C ALA A 57 -1.94 1.04 19.76
N PRO A 58 -2.51 1.24 20.98
CA PRO A 58 -3.88 0.83 21.24
C PRO A 58 -4.83 1.56 20.27
N VAL A 59 -5.71 0.79 19.64
CA VAL A 59 -6.71 1.32 18.69
C VAL A 59 -7.70 2.22 19.43
N PRO A 60 -7.93 3.47 18.98
CA PRO A 60 -8.95 4.33 19.57
C PRO A 60 -10.32 3.64 19.58
N ALA A 61 -11.05 3.77 20.70
CA ALA A 61 -12.38 3.21 20.81
C ALA A 61 -13.30 3.76 19.70
N GLY A 62 -13.97 2.86 18.98
CA GLY A 62 -14.83 3.22 17.85
C GLY A 62 -14.18 3.09 16.47
N ALA A 63 -12.89 2.76 16.37
CA ALA A 63 -12.26 2.35 15.13
C ALA A 63 -12.10 0.83 15.07
N GLU A 64 -12.26 0.25 13.88
CA GLU A 64 -11.81 -1.11 13.58
C GLU A 64 -10.47 -1.00 12.85
N VAL A 65 -9.41 -1.60 13.42
CA VAL A 65 -8.11 -1.61 12.78
C VAL A 65 -7.61 -3.05 12.70
N LEU A 66 -7.26 -3.47 11.49
CA LEU A 66 -6.89 -4.85 11.13
C LEU A 66 -5.64 -4.83 10.25
N THR A 67 -5.03 -6.00 10.07
CA THR A 67 -4.18 -6.18 8.91
C THR A 67 -5.02 -6.19 7.63
N LEU A 68 -4.42 -5.78 6.51
CA LEU A 68 -5.12 -5.77 5.22
C LEU A 68 -5.51 -7.20 4.76
N ASP A 69 -4.72 -8.22 5.14
CA ASP A 69 -5.05 -9.63 4.89
C ASP A 69 -6.30 -10.08 5.68
N GLU A 70 -6.44 -9.69 6.95
CA GLU A 70 -7.65 -9.95 7.73
C GLU A 70 -8.86 -9.19 7.18
N ALA A 71 -8.66 -7.93 6.77
CA ALA A 71 -9.70 -7.13 6.14
C ALA A 71 -10.15 -7.71 4.79
N ALA A 72 -9.25 -8.34 4.03
CA ALA A 72 -9.61 -9.00 2.77
C ALA A 72 -10.58 -10.17 2.99
N VAL A 73 -10.51 -10.82 4.16
CA VAL A 73 -11.43 -11.89 4.56
C VAL A 73 -12.74 -11.31 5.13
N ARG A 74 -12.67 -10.30 6.01
CA ARG A 74 -13.84 -9.74 6.71
C ARG A 74 -14.67 -8.77 5.85
N HIS A 75 -13.99 -7.99 5.01
CA HIS A 75 -14.54 -6.89 4.21
C HIS A 75 -14.12 -6.99 2.73
N PRO A 76 -14.34 -8.14 2.05
CA PRO A 76 -13.81 -8.38 0.71
C PRO A 76 -14.26 -7.35 -0.34
N GLY A 77 -15.46 -6.78 -0.18
CA GLY A 77 -15.97 -5.73 -1.08
C GLY A 77 -15.17 -4.43 -0.96
N LEU A 78 -14.96 -3.94 0.27
CA LEU A 78 -14.21 -2.71 0.54
C LEU A 78 -12.75 -2.84 0.08
N VAL A 79 -12.13 -3.99 0.37
CA VAL A 79 -10.76 -4.25 -0.09
C VAL A 79 -10.70 -4.35 -1.62
N ALA A 80 -11.64 -5.04 -2.26
CA ALA A 80 -11.65 -5.17 -3.72
C ALA A 80 -11.83 -3.83 -4.45
N GLU A 81 -12.66 -2.94 -3.91
CA GLU A 81 -12.88 -1.58 -4.40
C GLU A 81 -11.61 -0.73 -4.25
N ALA A 82 -10.99 -0.72 -3.06
CA ALA A 82 -9.75 0.00 -2.83
C ALA A 82 -8.60 -0.50 -3.71
N LEU A 83 -8.47 -1.82 -3.90
CA LEU A 83 -7.48 -2.38 -4.81
C LEU A 83 -7.75 -2.02 -6.28
N ALA A 84 -8.97 -1.59 -6.64
CA ALA A 84 -9.33 -1.19 -8.00
C ALA A 84 -9.08 0.29 -8.28
N ALA A 85 -8.78 1.10 -7.25
CA ALA A 85 -8.36 2.47 -7.43
C ALA A 85 -7.04 2.54 -8.23
N SER A 86 -6.96 3.51 -9.12
CA SER A 86 -5.77 3.79 -9.93
C SER A 86 -5.34 5.23 -9.73
N ALA A 87 -4.03 5.44 -9.58
CA ALA A 87 -3.38 6.75 -9.59
C ALA A 87 -3.11 7.25 -11.03
N GLY A 88 -3.42 6.45 -12.05
CA GLY A 88 -3.43 6.84 -13.46
C GLY A 88 -2.34 6.19 -14.29
N PRO A 89 -2.36 6.38 -15.62
CA PRO A 89 -1.50 5.65 -16.56
C PRO A 89 -0.01 5.92 -16.34
N ASP A 90 0.35 7.10 -15.83
CA ASP A 90 1.72 7.48 -15.52
C ASP A 90 2.30 6.70 -14.33
N PHE A 91 1.46 6.10 -13.47
CA PHE A 91 1.88 5.35 -12.29
C PHE A 91 1.65 3.84 -12.41
N ASP A 92 1.14 3.37 -13.55
CA ASP A 92 0.73 1.97 -13.77
C ASP A 92 1.82 0.98 -13.34
N ARG A 93 3.09 1.20 -13.70
CA ARG A 93 4.17 0.28 -13.29
C ARG A 93 4.34 0.18 -11.77
N LEU A 94 4.20 1.28 -11.04
CA LEU A 94 4.29 1.30 -9.57
C LEU A 94 3.03 0.70 -8.95
N GLU A 95 1.86 0.98 -9.52
CA GLU A 95 0.59 0.39 -9.11
C GLU A 95 0.58 -1.11 -9.28
N GLN A 96 0.97 -1.64 -10.44
CA GLN A 96 1.02 -3.08 -10.69
C GLN A 96 2.05 -3.76 -9.78
N ALA A 97 3.20 -3.13 -9.52
CA ALA A 97 4.17 -3.65 -8.57
C ALA A 97 3.58 -3.74 -7.15
N ASN A 98 2.92 -2.68 -6.68
CA ASN A 98 2.28 -2.67 -5.37
C ASN A 98 1.10 -3.66 -5.32
N LEU A 99 0.23 -3.71 -6.33
CA LEU A 99 -0.89 -4.65 -6.42
C LEU A 99 -0.45 -6.13 -6.44
N ALA A 100 0.66 -6.43 -7.11
CA ALA A 100 1.21 -7.79 -7.19
C ALA A 100 1.89 -8.23 -5.88
N ARG A 101 2.54 -7.28 -5.18
CA ARG A 101 3.51 -7.60 -4.12
C ARG A 101 3.20 -7.00 -2.75
N TRP A 102 2.12 -6.24 -2.58
CA TRP A 102 1.67 -5.82 -1.26
C TRP A 102 1.47 -7.07 -0.40
N ARG A 103 2.09 -7.08 0.77
CA ARG A 103 1.95 -8.10 1.79
C ARG A 103 2.02 -7.43 3.15
N GLY A 104 1.08 -7.78 4.03
CA GLY A 104 0.78 -6.91 5.15
C GLY A 104 0.22 -5.57 4.67
N GLY A 105 -0.16 -4.75 5.62
CA GLY A 105 -0.86 -3.50 5.37
C GLY A 105 -1.82 -3.20 6.51
N ALA A 106 -2.26 -1.96 6.57
CA ALA A 106 -3.24 -1.53 7.55
C ALA A 106 -4.61 -1.40 6.89
N PHE A 107 -5.63 -1.85 7.60
CA PHE A 107 -7.01 -1.51 7.32
C PHE A 107 -7.54 -0.74 8.51
N VAL A 108 -8.04 0.46 8.26
CA VAL A 108 -8.70 1.32 9.23
C VAL A 108 -10.13 1.52 8.76
N ARG A 109 -11.12 1.20 9.59
CA ARG A 109 -12.52 1.54 9.34
C ARG A 109 -13.09 2.31 10.51
N VAL A 110 -13.73 3.44 10.19
CA VAL A 110 -14.43 4.28 11.17
C VAL A 110 -15.92 4.26 10.84
N PRO A 111 -16.78 3.69 11.71
CA PRO A 111 -18.20 3.53 11.44
C PRO A 111 -18.97 4.85 11.33
N LYS A 112 -20.17 4.76 10.75
CA LYS A 112 -21.06 5.90 10.51
C LYS A 112 -21.24 6.77 11.76
N GLY A 113 -21.01 8.07 11.60
CA GLY A 113 -21.19 9.08 12.65
C GLY A 113 -20.16 9.05 13.79
N VAL A 114 -19.16 8.15 13.75
CA VAL A 114 -18.11 8.11 14.77
C VAL A 114 -17.06 9.18 14.50
N LYS A 115 -16.79 10.01 15.50
CA LYS A 115 -15.73 11.01 15.46
C LYS A 115 -14.65 10.66 16.47
N LEU A 116 -13.48 10.30 15.98
CA LEU A 116 -12.34 9.96 16.83
C LEU A 116 -11.65 11.23 17.30
N ALA A 117 -11.48 11.37 18.62
CA ALA A 117 -10.74 12.46 19.22
C ALA A 117 -9.22 12.23 19.16
N GLU A 118 -8.80 10.96 19.22
CA GLU A 118 -7.39 10.56 19.19
C GLU A 118 -7.00 10.07 17.79
N PRO A 119 -5.78 10.37 17.31
CA PRO A 119 -5.30 9.90 16.02
C PRO A 119 -5.03 8.40 16.03
N ILE A 120 -5.27 7.75 14.89
CA ILE A 120 -4.84 6.37 14.63
C ILE A 120 -3.43 6.43 14.06
N HIS A 121 -2.48 5.78 14.71
CA HIS A 121 -1.11 5.65 14.23
C HIS A 121 -0.91 4.31 13.53
N VAL A 122 -0.51 4.36 12.26
CA VAL A 122 -0.12 3.21 11.44
C VAL A 122 1.37 3.31 11.19
N GLU A 123 2.10 2.29 11.62
CA GLU A 123 3.55 2.23 11.46
C GLU A 123 3.95 1.13 10.48
N PHE A 124 4.81 1.48 9.52
CA PHE A 124 5.47 0.54 8.63
C PHE A 124 6.98 0.51 8.91
N VAL A 125 7.46 -0.62 9.45
CA VAL A 125 8.88 -0.85 9.73
C VAL A 125 9.56 -1.61 8.58
N HIS A 126 10.41 -0.92 7.82
CA HIS A 126 11.08 -1.47 6.64
C HIS A 126 12.33 -2.27 7.04
N ASP A 127 12.47 -3.46 6.47
CA ASP A 127 13.70 -4.26 6.56
C ASP A 127 14.79 -3.61 5.69
N PRO A 128 15.93 -3.18 6.27
CA PRO A 128 17.01 -2.53 5.53
C PRO A 128 17.73 -3.48 4.54
N ALA A 129 17.58 -4.79 4.69
CA ALA A 129 18.09 -5.77 3.73
C ALA A 129 17.24 -5.81 2.44
N LEU A 130 16.01 -5.30 2.50
CA LEU A 130 15.10 -5.24 1.37
C LEU A 130 15.24 -3.90 0.63
N PRO A 131 15.54 -3.91 -0.67
CA PRO A 131 15.66 -2.66 -1.43
C PRO A 131 14.31 -1.96 -1.63
N TYR A 132 13.20 -2.70 -1.52
CA TYR A 132 11.84 -2.21 -1.70
C TYR A 132 10.86 -2.79 -0.70
N SER A 133 9.89 -1.98 -0.32
CA SER A 133 8.68 -2.38 0.38
C SER A 133 7.44 -1.77 -0.29
N PHE A 134 6.33 -2.50 -0.22
CA PHE A 134 5.04 -2.11 -0.78
C PHE A 134 3.97 -2.09 0.30
N PRO A 135 4.10 -1.23 1.33
CA PRO A 135 3.05 -1.07 2.32
C PRO A 135 1.78 -0.56 1.65
N ARG A 136 0.63 -0.93 2.22
CA ARG A 136 -0.67 -0.44 1.79
C ARG A 136 -1.52 -0.15 3.02
N ALA A 137 -2.08 1.05 3.08
CA ALA A 137 -3.06 1.45 4.07
C ALA A 137 -4.40 1.69 3.37
N LEU A 138 -5.46 1.04 3.85
CA LEU A 138 -6.83 1.27 3.41
C LEU A 138 -7.60 1.94 4.54
N VAL A 139 -8.06 3.17 4.32
CA VAL A 139 -8.81 3.95 5.30
C VAL A 139 -10.25 4.14 4.82
N VAL A 140 -11.20 3.49 5.49
CA VAL A 140 -12.62 3.56 5.20
C VAL A 140 -13.31 4.43 6.25
N LEU A 141 -13.70 5.64 5.85
CA LEU A 141 -14.59 6.49 6.63
C LEU A 141 -16.03 6.31 6.14
N GLU A 142 -16.91 5.83 7.00
CA GLU A 142 -18.34 5.79 6.69
C GLU A 142 -18.96 7.19 6.79
N GLU A 143 -20.22 7.31 6.36
CA GLU A 143 -20.93 8.59 6.33
C GLU A 143 -20.88 9.34 7.68
N GLY A 144 -20.43 10.60 7.66
CA GLY A 144 -20.33 11.43 8.86
C GLY A 144 -19.27 10.99 9.88
N ALA A 145 -18.39 10.04 9.52
CA ALA A 145 -17.24 9.66 10.32
C ALA A 145 -16.09 10.67 10.17
N GLU A 146 -15.32 10.88 11.24
CA GLU A 146 -14.15 11.75 11.27
C GLU A 146 -13.01 11.07 12.02
N ALA A 147 -11.81 11.10 11.44
CA ALA A 147 -10.60 10.57 12.08
C ALA A 147 -9.34 11.27 11.55
N VAL A 148 -8.29 11.24 12.35
CA VAL A 148 -6.92 11.55 11.94
C VAL A 148 -6.15 10.25 11.86
N VAL A 149 -5.53 9.98 10.70
CA VAL A 149 -4.66 8.82 10.51
C VAL A 149 -3.25 9.33 10.24
N VAL A 150 -2.28 8.85 11.03
CA VAL A 150 -0.86 9.15 10.90
C VAL A 150 -0.15 7.91 10.37
N GLU A 151 0.39 8.00 9.17
CA GLU A 151 1.22 6.96 8.56
C GLU A 151 2.70 7.27 8.79
N GLU A 152 3.40 6.39 9.52
CA GLU A 152 4.82 6.54 9.83
C GLU A 152 5.64 5.40 9.20
N HIS A 153 6.72 5.75 8.51
CA HIS A 153 7.65 4.79 7.91
C HIS A 153 8.98 4.85 8.64
N ARG A 154 9.40 3.74 9.25
CA ARG A 154 10.68 3.63 9.95
C ARG A 154 11.56 2.58 9.31
N SER A 155 12.85 2.86 9.16
CA SER A 155 13.85 1.88 8.76
C SER A 155 15.02 1.94 9.75
N PRO A 156 15.52 0.80 10.27
CA PRO A 156 16.79 0.76 10.97
C PRO A 156 17.91 1.36 10.10
N ALA A 157 18.87 2.03 10.72
CA ALA A 157 20.01 2.58 10.00
C ALA A 157 20.81 1.45 9.32
N SER A 158 21.07 1.60 8.02
CA SER A 158 21.95 0.73 7.25
C SER A 158 22.77 1.56 6.27
N ASP A 159 23.86 1.00 5.74
CA ASP A 159 24.69 1.67 4.72
C ASP A 159 23.98 1.80 3.36
N GLY A 160 22.79 1.20 3.19
CA GLY A 160 21.97 1.27 1.99
C GLY A 160 20.92 2.38 2.04
N LYS A 161 20.42 2.79 0.86
CA LYS A 161 19.26 3.67 0.73
C LYS A 161 18.02 2.82 0.41
N PRO A 162 17.23 2.37 1.40
CA PRO A 162 15.99 1.67 1.12
C PRO A 162 14.99 2.62 0.44
N VAL A 163 14.17 2.07 -0.45
CA VAL A 163 13.13 2.82 -1.16
C VAL A 163 11.78 2.20 -0.83
N SER A 164 10.77 3.02 -0.54
CA SER A 164 9.39 2.56 -0.32
C SER A 164 8.46 3.12 -1.38
N ALA A 165 7.52 2.29 -1.84
CA ALA A 165 6.42 2.70 -2.71
C ALA A 165 5.09 2.44 -1.98
N ALA A 166 4.64 3.46 -1.25
CA ALA A 166 3.40 3.43 -0.47
C ALA A 166 2.21 3.87 -1.33
N PHE A 167 1.08 3.20 -1.12
CA PHE A 167 -0.21 3.58 -1.68
C PHE A 167 -1.25 3.56 -0.56
N SER A 168 -1.95 4.67 -0.43
CA SER A 168 -3.01 4.85 0.57
C SER A 168 -4.29 5.20 -0.17
N SER A 169 -5.40 4.55 0.20
CA SER A 169 -6.71 4.69 -0.46
C SER A 169 -7.82 4.79 0.56
#